data_AF-A0A966YII7-F1
#
_entry.id   AF-A0A966YII7-F1
#
_cell.length_a   1.000
_cell.length_b   1.000
_cell.length_c   1.000
_cell.angle_alpha   90.00
_cell.angle_beta   90.00
_cell.angle_gamma   90.00
#
_symmetry.space_group_name_H-M   'P 1'
#
loop_
_entity.id
_entity.type
_entity.pdbx_description
1 polymer ?
#
loop_
_entity_poly.entity_id
_entity_poly.type
_entity_poly.pdbx_seq_one_letter_code
_entity_poly.pdbx_strand_id
1 'polypeptide(L)'
;MATLVRPPKTPIVLDQVVDDPDAIRQMARNNGPYWQPGRTIASSKAAADVADNDGDDDDTDFTNAMVGPTFRGQWAFGKPQVDGAEALLHHEGFHDAARRMYGWDVIVPEQVYVNLTTPIGRQGFSHTDIPEFRGVDRRNAPAWLLTAMGVSRLFEVERIHIVTAVAWFYRGEAGGFRYWPEGVDGPSILHDDTWNTAIVGDNDFMPHEVQRVGPKGSMKPGGMTLSSELDYDGTDWNITDRGSVLATYPDDAVRLSLSWKAKLYRDEAERIDADAGIGL
;
A
#
# COMPACT_ATOMS: atom_id res chain seq x y z
N MET A 1 -11.25 33.25 -5.13
CA MET A 1 -10.23 32.25 -5.48
C MET A 1 -10.89 30.90 -5.41
N ALA A 2 -11.24 30.32 -6.57
CA ALA A 2 -11.85 28.99 -6.62
C ALA A 2 -10.87 27.98 -6.00
N THR A 3 -11.37 27.16 -5.10
CA THR A 3 -10.60 26.14 -4.39
C THR A 3 -9.99 25.19 -5.42
N LEU A 4 -8.66 25.26 -5.61
CA LEU A 4 -7.87 24.36 -6.46
C LEU A 4 -7.85 22.91 -5.94
N VAL A 5 -8.67 22.60 -4.94
CA VAL A 5 -8.73 21.28 -4.32
C VAL A 5 -9.69 20.44 -5.12
N ARG A 6 -9.11 19.46 -5.82
CA ARG A 6 -9.84 18.41 -6.52
C ARG A 6 -10.81 17.70 -5.55
N PRO A 7 -12.10 17.53 -5.91
CA PRO A 7 -13.05 16.86 -5.02
C PRO A 7 -12.69 15.37 -4.88
N PRO A 8 -12.98 14.76 -3.71
CA PRO A 8 -12.79 13.33 -3.53
C PRO A 8 -13.63 12.55 -4.54
N LYS A 9 -13.12 11.37 -4.93
CA LYS A 9 -13.82 10.46 -5.83
C LYS A 9 -14.55 9.40 -5.02
N THR A 10 -15.78 9.08 -5.43
CA THR A 10 -16.52 7.96 -4.83
C THR A 10 -15.76 6.66 -5.11
N PRO A 11 -15.38 5.90 -4.08
CA PRO A 11 -14.71 4.63 -4.27
C PRO A 11 -15.68 3.61 -4.89
N ILE A 12 -15.11 2.66 -5.65
CA ILE A 12 -15.85 1.58 -6.31
C ILE A 12 -15.55 0.29 -5.56
N VAL A 13 -16.59 -0.41 -5.12
CA VAL A 13 -16.49 -1.76 -4.57
C VAL A 13 -16.51 -2.75 -5.74
N LEU A 14 -15.60 -3.70 -5.72
CA LEU A 14 -15.62 -4.85 -6.63
C LEU A 14 -15.83 -6.12 -5.82
N ASP A 15 -16.77 -6.94 -6.26
CA ASP A 15 -16.98 -8.29 -5.78
C ASP A 15 -16.32 -9.27 -6.75
N GLN A 16 -15.79 -10.38 -6.23
CA GLN A 16 -15.13 -11.43 -7.02
C GLN A 16 -14.01 -10.88 -7.91
N VAL A 17 -12.95 -10.39 -7.27
CA VAL A 17 -11.80 -9.77 -7.96
C VAL A 17 -11.18 -10.73 -8.99
N VAL A 18 -10.93 -11.97 -8.60
CA VAL A 18 -10.36 -13.01 -9.47
C VAL A 18 -11.22 -14.27 -9.47
N ASP A 19 -11.11 -15.07 -10.52
CA ASP A 19 -11.80 -16.36 -10.64
C ASP A 19 -11.30 -17.39 -9.61
N ASP A 20 -9.98 -17.41 -9.35
CA ASP A 20 -9.33 -18.31 -8.39
C ASP A 20 -8.62 -17.50 -7.29
N PRO A 21 -9.32 -17.15 -6.19
CA PRO A 21 -8.71 -16.42 -5.08
C PRO A 21 -7.67 -17.24 -4.30
N ASP A 22 -7.74 -18.58 -4.36
CA ASP A 22 -6.77 -19.44 -3.69
C ASP A 22 -5.42 -19.44 -4.44
N ALA A 23 -5.42 -19.22 -5.76
CA ALA A 23 -4.19 -18.98 -6.53
C ALA A 23 -3.41 -17.74 -6.05
N ILE A 24 -4.10 -16.68 -5.60
CA ILE A 24 -3.44 -15.49 -5.05
C ILE A 24 -2.76 -15.78 -3.72
N ARG A 25 -3.41 -16.60 -2.87
CA ARG A 25 -2.77 -17.11 -1.64
C ARG A 25 -1.59 -18.01 -1.95
N GLN A 26 -1.68 -18.85 -2.97
CA GLN A 26 -0.57 -19.68 -3.41
C GLN A 26 0.62 -18.84 -3.92
N MET A 27 0.35 -17.78 -4.69
CA MET A 27 1.38 -16.81 -5.08
C MET A 27 2.05 -16.18 -3.85
N ALA A 28 1.29 -15.85 -2.81
CA ALA A 28 1.87 -15.33 -1.58
C ALA A 28 2.82 -16.33 -0.92
N ARG A 29 2.42 -17.59 -0.77
CA ARG A 29 3.26 -18.65 -0.19
C ARG A 29 4.54 -18.90 -0.99
N ASN A 30 4.50 -18.75 -2.31
CA ASN A 30 5.62 -19.08 -3.20
C ASN A 30 6.66 -17.96 -3.35
N ASN A 31 6.35 -16.72 -2.94
CA ASN A 31 7.15 -15.53 -3.24
C ASN A 31 7.67 -14.82 -1.98
N GLY A 32 7.72 -15.52 -0.85
CA GLY A 32 8.46 -15.08 0.34
C GLY A 32 9.99 -15.21 0.15
N PRO A 33 10.79 -14.73 1.13
CA PRO A 33 10.35 -14.03 2.33
C PRO A 33 9.86 -12.60 2.03
N TYR A 34 9.08 -12.04 2.96
CA TYR A 34 8.56 -10.68 2.92
C TYR A 34 9.16 -9.81 4.02
N TRP A 35 9.32 -8.50 3.77
CA TRP A 35 9.93 -7.56 4.73
C TRP A 35 8.98 -6.44 5.15
N GLN A 36 9.23 -5.83 6.30
CA GLN A 36 8.39 -4.73 6.78
C GLN A 36 8.48 -3.49 5.88
N PRO A 37 7.35 -2.84 5.53
CA PRO A 37 7.35 -1.57 4.78
C PRO A 37 8.18 -0.47 5.43
N GLY A 38 8.29 -0.50 6.77
CA GLY A 38 9.10 0.43 7.53
C GLY A 38 10.57 0.47 7.10
N ARG A 39 11.12 -0.62 6.55
CA ARG A 39 12.51 -0.66 6.07
C ARG A 39 12.79 0.38 4.99
N THR A 40 11.89 0.51 4.01
CA THR A 40 12.03 1.49 2.92
C THR A 40 11.86 2.92 3.42
N ILE A 41 10.88 3.14 4.30
CA ILE A 41 10.60 4.47 4.85
C ILE A 41 11.77 4.94 5.74
N ALA A 42 12.30 4.05 6.59
CA ALA A 42 13.43 4.36 7.46
C ALA A 42 14.69 4.63 6.64
N SER A 43 14.95 3.86 5.57
CA SER A 43 16.05 4.16 4.65
C SER A 43 15.89 5.52 3.95
N SER A 44 14.65 5.95 3.66
CA SER A 44 14.41 7.26 3.05
C SER A 44 14.65 8.43 4.00
N LYS A 45 14.45 8.21 5.31
CA LYS A 45 14.82 9.17 6.35
C LYS A 45 16.33 9.15 6.62
N ALA A 46 16.92 7.97 6.75
CA ALA A 46 18.37 7.81 6.93
C ALA A 46 19.16 8.43 5.75
N ALA A 47 18.65 8.34 4.52
CA ALA A 47 19.25 9.03 3.36
C ALA A 47 19.17 10.57 3.47
N ALA A 48 18.17 11.12 4.17
CA ALA A 48 18.06 12.54 4.46
C ALA A 48 18.95 12.94 5.66
N ASP A 49 19.02 12.12 6.71
CA ASP A 49 19.87 12.38 7.88
C ASP A 49 21.38 12.30 7.53
N VAL A 50 21.77 11.42 6.60
CA VAL A 50 23.14 11.38 6.04
C VAL A 50 23.50 12.66 5.28
N ALA A 51 22.50 13.37 4.73
CA ALA A 51 22.72 14.67 4.10
C ALA A 51 22.85 15.81 5.13
N ASP A 52 22.42 15.60 6.38
CA ASP A 52 22.21 16.67 7.36
C ASP A 52 23.00 16.56 8.68
N ASN A 53 23.74 15.49 9.01
CA ASN A 53 24.73 15.57 10.11
C ASN A 53 25.80 14.46 10.22
N ASP A 54 27.01 14.92 10.56
CA ASP A 54 28.03 14.22 11.34
C ASP A 54 27.52 14.03 12.79
N GLY A 55 27.17 12.81 13.21
CA GLY A 55 27.12 12.49 14.65
C GLY A 55 25.96 11.64 15.16
N ASP A 56 26.36 10.56 15.84
CA ASP A 56 25.68 9.59 16.71
C ASP A 56 24.37 9.94 17.44
N ASP A 57 23.53 8.89 17.53
CA ASP A 57 22.56 8.52 18.59
C ASP A 57 21.36 9.45 18.89
N ASP A 58 20.21 9.18 18.22
CA ASP A 58 18.85 9.23 18.85
C ASP A 58 17.67 8.60 18.02
N ASP A 59 17.90 7.91 16.89
CA ASP A 59 16.81 7.48 15.98
C ASP A 59 16.12 6.13 16.33
N THR A 60 16.32 5.62 17.55
CA THR A 60 15.77 4.31 17.97
C THR A 60 14.25 4.33 18.19
N ASP A 61 13.69 5.44 18.66
CA ASP A 61 12.23 5.55 18.91
C ASP A 61 11.42 5.63 17.60
N PHE A 62 11.93 6.38 16.61
CA PHE A 62 11.29 6.47 15.30
C PHE A 62 11.34 5.13 14.57
N THR A 63 12.51 4.49 14.53
CA THR A 63 12.66 3.16 13.92
C THR A 63 11.79 2.11 14.63
N ASN A 64 11.71 2.14 15.97
CA ASN A 64 10.83 1.25 16.73
C ASN A 64 9.33 1.47 16.45
N ALA A 65 8.90 2.72 16.24
CA ALA A 65 7.52 3.04 15.86
C ALA A 65 7.12 2.46 14.49
N MET A 66 8.11 2.20 13.64
CA MET A 66 7.91 1.63 12.31
C MET A 66 7.96 0.10 12.29
N VAL A 67 8.34 -0.53 13.40
CA VAL A 67 8.35 -2.00 13.53
C VAL A 67 6.94 -2.51 13.81
N GLY A 68 6.38 -3.19 12.82
CA GLY A 68 5.03 -3.75 12.87
C GLY A 68 4.92 -5.12 12.20
N PRO A 69 3.89 -5.92 12.55
CA PRO A 69 3.66 -7.27 12.05
C PRO A 69 2.99 -7.30 10.67
N THR A 70 3.31 -6.33 9.82
CA THR A 70 2.91 -6.26 8.41
C THR A 70 4.15 -6.32 7.54
N PHE A 71 4.12 -7.24 6.58
CA PHE A 71 5.23 -7.54 5.67
C PHE A 71 4.75 -7.34 4.24
N ARG A 72 5.62 -6.85 3.36
CA ARG A 72 5.28 -6.47 2.00
C ARG A 72 6.18 -7.15 0.99
N GLY A 73 5.56 -7.55 -0.11
CA GLY A 73 6.24 -8.03 -1.31
C GLY A 73 5.80 -7.20 -2.51
N GLN A 74 6.76 -6.82 -3.35
CA GLN A 74 6.48 -6.15 -4.61
C GLN A 74 6.46 -7.20 -5.72
N TRP A 75 5.30 -7.39 -6.33
CA TRP A 75 5.08 -8.38 -7.38
C TRP A 75 5.19 -7.78 -8.79
N ALA A 76 4.96 -6.48 -8.93
CA ALA A 76 5.22 -5.73 -10.16
C ALA A 76 5.61 -4.27 -9.87
N PHE A 77 6.52 -3.74 -10.68
CA PHE A 77 6.81 -2.30 -10.77
C PHE A 77 7.26 -1.96 -12.19
N GLY A 78 6.36 -1.38 -12.99
CA GLY A 78 6.49 -1.17 -14.44
C GLY A 78 6.49 -2.47 -15.27
N LYS A 79 6.89 -3.59 -14.67
CA LYS A 79 6.89 -4.94 -15.21
C LYS A 79 6.67 -5.96 -14.08
N PRO A 80 6.21 -7.19 -14.39
CA PRO A 80 6.15 -8.29 -13.42
C PRO A 80 7.53 -8.60 -12.84
N GLN A 81 7.54 -8.96 -11.57
CA GLN A 81 8.73 -9.36 -10.81
C GLN A 81 8.62 -10.78 -10.25
N VAL A 82 7.41 -11.36 -10.26
CA VAL A 82 7.13 -12.74 -9.85
C VAL A 82 6.15 -13.41 -10.82
N ASP A 83 6.16 -14.73 -10.85
CA ASP A 83 5.24 -15.52 -11.68
C ASP A 83 3.78 -15.24 -11.31
N GLY A 84 2.93 -15.04 -12.31
CA GLY A 84 1.51 -14.70 -12.14
C GLY A 84 1.22 -13.20 -11.99
N ALA A 85 2.22 -12.36 -11.72
CA ALA A 85 2.00 -10.93 -11.52
C ALA A 85 1.58 -10.17 -12.79
N GLU A 86 1.86 -10.70 -13.99
CA GLU A 86 1.42 -10.13 -15.27
C GLU A 86 -0.10 -9.97 -15.33
N ALA A 87 -0.85 -11.02 -14.99
CA ALA A 87 -2.32 -10.99 -15.01
C ALA A 87 -2.88 -9.98 -13.99
N LEU A 88 -2.19 -9.79 -12.87
CA LEU A 88 -2.57 -8.81 -11.85
C LEU A 88 -2.23 -7.38 -12.27
N LEU A 89 -1.08 -7.18 -12.93
CA LEU A 89 -0.66 -5.87 -13.44
C LEU A 89 -1.62 -5.37 -14.52
N HIS A 90 -2.06 -6.27 -15.40
CA HIS A 90 -2.99 -5.96 -16.49
C HIS A 90 -4.45 -6.34 -16.19
N HIS A 91 -4.82 -6.38 -14.90
CA HIS A 91 -6.14 -6.80 -14.47
C HIS A 91 -7.27 -5.89 -15.02
N GLU A 92 -8.10 -6.44 -15.91
CA GLU A 92 -9.15 -5.68 -16.61
C GLU A 92 -10.16 -5.04 -15.66
N GLY A 93 -10.62 -5.77 -14.63
CA GLY A 93 -11.56 -5.22 -13.64
C GLY A 93 -11.05 -3.99 -12.88
N PHE A 94 -9.76 -3.96 -12.52
CA PHE A 94 -9.14 -2.79 -11.89
C PHE A 94 -8.96 -1.64 -12.88
N HIS A 95 -8.52 -1.96 -14.10
CA HIS A 95 -8.39 -0.98 -15.17
C HIS A 95 -9.73 -0.30 -15.49
N ASP A 96 -10.82 -1.06 -15.59
CA ASP A 96 -12.15 -0.54 -15.85
C ASP A 96 -12.74 0.22 -14.67
N ALA A 97 -12.42 -0.16 -13.43
CA ALA A 97 -12.77 0.63 -12.26
C ALA A 97 -12.05 1.99 -12.27
N ALA A 98 -10.75 2.02 -12.59
CA ALA A 98 -9.98 3.26 -12.73
C ALA A 98 -10.56 4.16 -13.84
N ARG A 99 -10.88 3.59 -15.00
CA ARG A 99 -11.56 4.30 -16.10
C ARG A 99 -12.89 4.88 -15.66
N ARG A 100 -13.76 4.10 -15.00
CA ARG A 100 -15.07 4.57 -14.52
C ARG A 100 -14.97 5.71 -13.50
N MET A 101 -13.96 5.67 -12.62
CA MET A 101 -13.77 6.69 -11.58
C MET A 101 -13.40 8.07 -12.15
N TYR A 102 -12.60 8.09 -13.22
CA TYR A 102 -12.06 9.34 -13.78
C TYR A 102 -12.64 9.74 -15.13
N GLY A 103 -13.11 8.78 -15.92
CA GLY A 103 -13.52 8.99 -17.30
C GLY A 103 -12.35 9.24 -18.25
N TRP A 104 -11.14 8.81 -17.90
CA TRP A 104 -9.93 8.98 -18.71
C TRP A 104 -9.47 7.64 -19.27
N ASP A 105 -8.90 7.66 -20.48
CA ASP A 105 -8.49 6.46 -21.20
C ASP A 105 -7.00 6.13 -21.07
N VAL A 106 -6.17 7.11 -20.70
CA VAL A 106 -4.74 6.89 -20.51
C VAL A 106 -4.50 6.44 -19.07
N ILE A 107 -4.52 5.12 -18.88
CA ILE A 107 -4.33 4.43 -17.61
C ILE A 107 -3.08 3.57 -17.74
N VAL A 108 -2.09 3.82 -16.90
CA VAL A 108 -0.80 3.13 -16.91
C VAL A 108 -0.67 2.36 -15.60
N PRO A 109 -0.98 1.04 -15.59
CA PRO A 109 -0.71 0.19 -14.45
C PRO A 109 0.78 0.18 -14.16
N GLU A 110 1.16 0.44 -12.91
CA GLU A 110 2.56 0.57 -12.54
C GLU A 110 2.94 -0.43 -11.46
N GLN A 111 2.11 -0.63 -10.44
CA GLN A 111 2.54 -1.38 -9.26
C GLN A 111 1.53 -2.46 -8.87
N VAL A 112 2.05 -3.63 -8.51
CA VAL A 112 1.33 -4.65 -7.77
C VAL A 112 2.18 -5.03 -6.57
N TYR A 113 1.65 -4.86 -5.37
CA TYR A 113 2.30 -5.33 -4.15
C TYR A 113 1.29 -5.97 -3.21
N VAL A 114 1.77 -6.80 -2.31
CA VAL A 114 0.95 -7.42 -1.27
C VAL A 114 1.40 -6.95 0.09
N ASN A 115 0.46 -6.86 1.04
CA ASN A 115 0.75 -6.83 2.46
C ASN A 115 0.23 -8.11 3.10
N LEU A 116 1.10 -8.81 3.82
CA LEU A 116 0.79 -9.91 4.70
C LEU A 116 0.84 -9.40 6.13
N THR A 117 -0.32 -9.37 6.79
CA THR A 117 -0.45 -8.89 8.17
C THR A 117 -0.76 -10.07 9.07
N THR A 118 0.15 -10.36 10.00
CA THR A 118 -0.11 -11.35 11.07
C THR A 118 -0.97 -10.73 12.17
N PRO A 119 -1.58 -11.53 13.06
CA PRO A 119 -2.51 -11.02 14.07
C PRO A 119 -1.99 -9.83 14.87
N ILE A 120 -2.77 -8.74 14.88
CA ILE A 120 -2.44 -7.47 15.54
C ILE A 120 -3.72 -6.71 15.90
N GLY A 121 -3.64 -5.88 16.95
CA GLY A 121 -4.62 -4.82 17.22
C GLY A 121 -4.84 -3.86 16.05
N ARG A 122 -5.85 -2.99 16.18
CA ARG A 122 -6.11 -1.93 15.19
C ARG A 122 -4.90 -0.98 15.11
N GLN A 123 -4.53 -0.56 13.90
CA GLN A 123 -3.37 0.32 13.63
C GLN A 123 -3.42 1.68 14.37
N GLY A 124 -4.60 2.11 14.83
CA GLY A 124 -4.76 3.26 15.73
C GLY A 124 -4.83 4.61 15.03
N PHE A 125 -4.38 4.71 13.77
CA PHE A 125 -4.42 5.91 12.94
C PHE A 125 -4.83 5.59 11.49
N SER A 126 -5.43 6.58 10.83
CA SER A 126 -5.66 6.57 9.37
C SER A 126 -4.56 7.31 8.63
N HIS A 127 -4.36 7.00 7.36
CA HIS A 127 -3.43 7.69 6.46
C HIS A 127 -4.00 7.77 5.05
N THR A 128 -3.44 8.66 4.23
CA THR A 128 -3.53 8.57 2.77
C THR A 128 -2.26 7.93 2.23
N ASP A 129 -2.32 7.47 0.99
CA ASP A 129 -1.12 7.03 0.29
C ASP A 129 -0.17 8.20 0.00
N ILE A 130 1.10 7.85 -0.25
CA ILE A 130 2.13 8.81 -0.63
C ILE A 130 1.89 9.20 -2.09
N PRO A 131 1.69 10.49 -2.39
CA PRO A 131 1.40 10.93 -3.74
C PRO A 131 2.64 11.07 -4.59
N GLU A 132 2.43 11.26 -5.90
CA GLU A 132 3.46 11.57 -6.86
C GLU A 132 3.13 12.86 -7.62
N PHE A 133 4.17 13.53 -8.11
CA PHE A 133 4.09 14.76 -8.88
C PHE A 133 4.95 14.62 -10.13
N ARG A 134 4.67 15.40 -11.18
CA ARG A 134 5.49 15.42 -12.39
C ARG A 134 6.94 15.72 -12.02
N GLY A 135 7.85 14.82 -12.39
CA GLY A 135 9.27 14.92 -12.07
C GLY A 135 9.67 14.65 -10.61
N VAL A 136 8.73 14.44 -9.69
CA VAL A 136 9.01 14.23 -8.26
C VAL A 136 8.18 13.07 -7.70
N ASP A 137 8.86 11.96 -7.38
CA ASP A 137 8.24 10.74 -6.85
C ASP A 137 9.18 9.97 -5.93
N ARG A 138 8.76 8.78 -5.47
CA ARG A 138 9.48 7.95 -4.51
C ARG A 138 10.90 7.52 -4.94
N ARG A 139 11.24 7.66 -6.24
CA ARG A 139 12.55 7.33 -6.80
C ARG A 139 13.57 8.43 -6.57
N ASN A 140 13.13 9.68 -6.43
CA ASN A 140 14.00 10.86 -6.34
C ASN A 140 13.69 11.79 -5.16
N ALA A 141 12.61 11.55 -4.42
CA ALA A 141 12.24 12.31 -3.24
C ALA A 141 11.87 11.39 -2.07
N PRO A 142 12.18 11.78 -0.81
CA PRO A 142 11.80 11.02 0.36
C PRO A 142 10.28 11.11 0.60
N ALA A 143 9.73 10.06 1.21
CA ALA A 143 8.29 9.93 1.48
C ALA A 143 7.70 11.10 2.28
N TRP A 144 8.46 11.67 3.23
CA TRP A 144 8.00 12.80 4.03
C TRP A 144 7.78 14.05 3.17
N LEU A 145 8.64 14.30 2.18
CA LEU A 145 8.52 15.46 1.30
C LEU A 145 7.30 15.33 0.40
N LEU A 146 7.11 14.16 -0.22
CA LEU A 146 5.94 13.86 -1.04
C LEU A 146 4.64 14.01 -0.23
N THR A 147 4.64 13.52 1.01
CA THR A 147 3.51 13.69 1.93
C THR A 147 3.26 15.16 2.25
N ALA A 148 4.30 15.94 2.55
CA ALA A 148 4.19 17.37 2.83
C ALA A 148 3.66 18.17 1.62
N MET A 149 4.20 17.92 0.42
CA MET A 149 3.68 18.45 -0.83
C MET A 149 2.19 18.09 -0.99
N GLY A 150 1.86 16.82 -0.71
CA GLY A 150 0.52 16.28 -0.79
C GLY A 150 -0.49 16.98 0.11
N VAL A 151 -0.15 17.12 1.40
CA VAL A 151 -1.00 17.73 2.42
C VAL A 151 -1.11 19.24 2.22
N SER A 152 -0.06 19.90 1.74
CA SER A 152 -0.04 21.35 1.52
C SER A 152 -1.03 21.82 0.45
N ARG A 153 -1.38 20.95 -0.51
CA ARG A 153 -2.18 21.27 -1.71
C ARG A 153 -1.59 22.38 -2.59
N LEU A 154 -0.32 22.75 -2.40
CA LEU A 154 0.34 23.81 -3.18
C LEU A 154 0.73 23.34 -4.59
N PHE A 155 0.86 22.04 -4.80
CA PHE A 155 1.37 21.42 -6.04
C PHE A 155 0.30 20.62 -6.79
N GLU A 156 -0.99 20.91 -6.58
CA GLU A 156 -2.08 20.11 -7.15
C GLU A 156 -2.10 20.09 -8.68
N VAL A 157 -1.57 21.13 -9.34
CA VAL A 157 -1.49 21.18 -10.80
C VAL A 157 -0.45 20.18 -11.34
N GLU A 158 0.58 19.88 -10.54
CA GLU A 158 1.63 18.92 -10.90
C GLU A 158 1.36 17.51 -10.38
N ARG A 159 0.29 17.30 -9.63
CA ARG A 159 -0.03 16.00 -9.04
C ARG A 159 -0.36 14.98 -10.13
N ILE A 160 0.28 13.81 -10.05
CA ILE A 160 -0.08 12.64 -10.85
C ILE A 160 -1.33 12.00 -10.25
N HIS A 161 -2.30 11.70 -11.10
CA HIS A 161 -3.52 11.04 -10.65
C HIS A 161 -3.25 9.55 -10.48
N ILE A 162 -3.48 9.03 -9.27
CA ILE A 162 -3.26 7.62 -8.95
C ILE A 162 -4.59 7.00 -8.51
N VAL A 163 -4.94 5.88 -9.14
CA VAL A 163 -5.99 4.99 -8.64
C VAL A 163 -5.32 3.82 -7.97
N THR A 164 -5.80 3.47 -6.77
CA THR A 164 -5.37 2.28 -6.05
C THR A 164 -6.57 1.34 -5.89
N ALA A 165 -6.42 0.09 -6.30
CA ALA A 165 -7.31 -0.99 -5.92
C ALA A 165 -6.66 -1.79 -4.78
N VAL A 166 -7.37 -1.98 -3.68
CA VAL A 166 -6.95 -2.85 -2.58
C VAL A 166 -7.91 -4.03 -2.52
N ALA A 167 -7.42 -5.23 -2.80
CA ALA A 167 -8.17 -6.49 -2.76
C ALA A 167 -7.74 -7.33 -1.55
N TRP A 168 -8.63 -8.17 -1.04
CA TRP A 168 -8.36 -9.03 0.13
C TRP A 168 -8.61 -10.51 -0.15
N PHE A 169 -7.76 -11.34 0.45
CA PHE A 169 -7.82 -12.80 0.37
C PHE A 169 -7.63 -13.39 1.76
N TYR A 170 -8.53 -13.02 2.68
CA TYR A 170 -8.48 -13.39 4.08
C TYR A 170 -9.85 -13.86 4.59
N ARG A 171 -9.87 -15.03 5.24
CA ARG A 171 -11.07 -15.64 5.84
C ARG A 171 -11.05 -15.65 7.38
N GLY A 172 -9.97 -15.17 8.00
CA GLY A 172 -9.82 -15.16 9.45
C GLY A 172 -10.67 -14.09 10.14
N GLU A 173 -10.54 -13.98 11.46
CA GLU A 173 -11.29 -13.01 12.25
C GLU A 173 -10.88 -11.55 11.94
N ALA A 174 -11.88 -10.68 11.77
CA ALA A 174 -11.69 -9.25 11.51
C ALA A 174 -10.89 -9.01 10.20
N GLY A 175 -9.92 -8.09 10.20
CA GLY A 175 -9.12 -7.78 9.01
C GLY A 175 -9.73 -6.74 8.07
N GLY A 176 -10.85 -6.12 8.45
CA GLY A 176 -11.51 -5.11 7.63
C GLY A 176 -10.64 -3.88 7.32
N PHE A 177 -11.12 -3.11 6.35
CA PHE A 177 -10.53 -1.87 5.88
C PHE A 177 -11.52 -0.75 6.09
N ARG A 178 -11.16 0.24 6.92
CA ARG A 178 -12.00 1.42 7.13
C ARG A 178 -11.46 2.56 6.30
N TYR A 179 -12.35 3.29 5.63
CA TYR A 179 -12.00 4.42 4.78
C TYR A 179 -13.01 5.55 4.90
N TRP A 180 -12.59 6.75 4.49
CA TRP A 180 -13.37 7.98 4.59
C TRP A 180 -13.49 8.64 3.21
N PRO A 181 -14.55 8.32 2.44
CA PRO A 181 -14.71 8.84 1.09
C PRO A 181 -14.78 10.36 1.01
N GLU A 182 -15.30 11.01 2.06
CA GLU A 182 -15.50 12.45 2.12
C GLU A 182 -14.39 13.18 2.90
N GLY A 183 -13.30 12.47 3.24
CA GLY A 183 -12.22 12.98 4.10
C GLY A 183 -12.41 12.61 5.58
N VAL A 184 -11.36 12.81 6.38
CA VAL A 184 -11.25 12.26 7.76
C VAL A 184 -12.35 12.75 8.71
N ASP A 185 -12.90 13.94 8.47
CA ASP A 185 -14.00 14.53 9.25
C ASP A 185 -15.39 14.03 8.80
N GLY A 186 -15.46 13.33 7.67
CA GLY A 186 -16.68 12.75 7.13
C GLY A 186 -17.03 11.38 7.72
N PRO A 187 -18.14 10.77 7.29
CA PRO A 187 -18.51 9.42 7.72
C PRO A 187 -17.50 8.38 7.21
N SER A 188 -17.09 7.46 8.10
CA SER A 188 -16.28 6.31 7.72
C SER A 188 -17.14 5.16 7.22
N ILE A 189 -16.64 4.40 6.26
CA ILE A 189 -17.20 3.12 5.83
C ILE A 189 -16.24 2.00 6.25
N LEU A 190 -16.78 0.90 6.76
CA LEU A 190 -16.02 -0.31 7.04
C LEU A 190 -16.32 -1.34 5.95
N HIS A 191 -15.27 -1.77 5.25
CA HIS A 191 -15.28 -2.93 4.37
C HIS A 191 -14.74 -4.14 5.15
N ASP A 192 -15.61 -5.04 5.56
CA ASP A 192 -15.28 -6.21 6.39
C ASP A 192 -15.47 -7.56 5.70
N ASP A 193 -16.03 -7.60 4.49
CA ASP A 193 -15.93 -8.77 3.61
C ASP A 193 -14.54 -8.81 2.99
N THR A 194 -13.63 -9.59 3.57
CA THR A 194 -12.22 -9.63 3.15
C THR A 194 -11.85 -10.81 2.26
N TRP A 195 -12.83 -11.49 1.64
CA TRP A 195 -12.55 -12.60 0.75
C TRP A 195 -12.95 -12.31 -0.70
N ASN A 196 -11.94 -12.09 -1.54
CA ASN A 196 -12.07 -11.88 -2.98
C ASN A 196 -12.91 -10.64 -3.35
N THR A 197 -12.80 -9.58 -2.56
CA THR A 197 -13.43 -8.28 -2.80
C THR A 197 -12.34 -7.19 -2.84
N ALA A 198 -12.64 -6.04 -3.44
CA ALA A 198 -11.75 -4.91 -3.48
C ALA A 198 -12.43 -3.56 -3.29
N ILE A 199 -11.69 -2.61 -2.75
CA ILE A 199 -12.01 -1.18 -2.81
C ILE A 199 -11.05 -0.52 -3.81
N VAL A 200 -11.62 0.11 -4.82
CA VAL A 200 -10.90 0.96 -5.78
C VAL A 200 -11.14 2.42 -5.41
N GLY A 201 -10.08 3.17 -5.15
CA GLY A 201 -10.14 4.52 -4.61
C GLY A 201 -9.03 5.43 -5.09
N ASP A 202 -9.24 6.73 -4.88
CA ASP A 202 -8.18 7.73 -4.91
C ASP A 202 -7.56 7.82 -3.51
N ASN A 203 -6.62 6.92 -3.22
CA ASN A 203 -6.03 6.78 -1.89
C ASN A 203 -5.11 7.94 -1.49
N ASP A 204 -4.71 8.80 -2.43
CA ASP A 204 -3.98 10.04 -2.15
C ASP A 204 -4.88 11.07 -1.43
N PHE A 205 -6.20 10.90 -1.56
CA PHE A 205 -7.20 11.77 -0.94
C PHE A 205 -8.11 11.06 0.05
N MET A 206 -8.28 9.74 -0.07
CA MET A 206 -9.16 8.93 0.77
C MET A 206 -8.38 8.40 1.98
N PRO A 207 -8.57 8.97 3.18
CA PRO A 207 -7.97 8.42 4.37
C PRO A 207 -8.48 7.01 4.60
N HIS A 208 -7.60 6.15 5.09
CA HIS A 208 -7.93 4.76 5.36
C HIS A 208 -7.06 4.15 6.45
N GLU A 209 -7.55 3.06 7.03
CA GLU A 209 -6.88 2.33 8.10
C GLU A 209 -7.18 0.83 8.04
N VAL A 210 -6.22 0.05 8.50
CA VAL A 210 -6.39 -1.39 8.70
C VAL A 210 -7.00 -1.63 10.08
N GLN A 211 -8.12 -2.37 10.13
CA GLN A 211 -8.72 -2.80 11.39
C GLN A 211 -7.84 -3.89 12.05
N ARG A 212 -8.22 -4.29 13.27
CA ARG A 212 -7.63 -5.46 13.94
C ARG A 212 -7.59 -6.66 12.98
N VAL A 213 -6.51 -7.44 13.00
CA VAL A 213 -6.39 -8.72 12.29
C VAL A 213 -6.31 -9.82 13.33
N GLY A 214 -7.17 -10.84 13.22
CA GLY A 214 -7.21 -11.95 14.15
C GLY A 214 -7.88 -11.63 15.51
N PRO A 215 -7.67 -12.51 16.51
CA PRO A 215 -8.35 -12.44 17.79
C PRO A 215 -8.17 -11.12 18.54
N LYS A 216 -9.18 -10.77 19.36
CA LYS A 216 -9.07 -9.62 20.27
C LYS A 216 -7.89 -9.83 21.24
N GLY A 217 -7.05 -8.81 21.36
CA GLY A 217 -5.86 -8.84 22.23
C GLY A 217 -4.59 -9.34 21.55
N SER A 218 -4.64 -9.68 20.25
CA SER A 218 -3.43 -9.95 19.47
C SER A 218 -2.48 -8.75 19.45
N MET A 219 -1.20 -9.02 19.64
CA MET A 219 -0.12 -8.03 19.69
C MET A 219 0.99 -8.46 18.73
N LYS A 220 1.80 -7.51 18.28
CA LYS A 220 3.02 -7.84 17.54
C LYS A 220 3.94 -8.71 18.42
N PRO A 221 4.62 -9.73 17.86
CA PRO A 221 5.61 -10.51 18.59
C PRO A 221 6.72 -9.63 19.19
N GLY A 222 7.21 -10.02 20.37
CA GLY A 222 8.37 -9.40 20.99
C GLY A 222 9.66 -9.68 20.21
N GLY A 223 10.61 -8.76 20.27
CA GLY A 223 11.93 -8.94 19.64
C GLY A 223 11.98 -8.63 18.13
N MET A 224 10.86 -8.23 17.52
CA MET A 224 10.87 -7.78 16.12
C MET A 224 11.73 -6.53 15.95
N THR A 225 12.43 -6.44 14.81
CA THR A 225 13.18 -5.27 14.33
C THR A 225 12.80 -4.99 12.87
N LEU A 226 13.33 -3.92 12.26
CA LEU A 226 13.14 -3.68 10.81
C LEU A 226 13.78 -4.77 9.92
N SER A 227 14.62 -5.63 10.49
CA SER A 227 15.21 -6.79 9.81
C SER A 227 14.34 -8.04 9.90
N SER A 228 13.22 -8.04 10.65
CA SER A 228 12.37 -9.22 10.70
C SER A 228 11.72 -9.46 9.34
N GLU A 229 11.60 -10.73 8.99
CA GLU A 229 10.97 -11.21 7.76
C GLU A 229 9.84 -12.19 8.07
N LEU A 230 8.95 -12.38 7.11
CA LEU A 230 7.87 -13.35 7.16
C LEU A 230 8.02 -14.31 5.99
N ASP A 231 8.11 -15.61 6.27
CA ASP A 231 8.25 -16.64 5.24
C ASP A 231 7.36 -17.84 5.49
N TYR A 232 7.02 -18.56 4.42
CA TYR A 232 6.17 -19.75 4.46
C TYR A 232 7.00 -21.02 4.36
N ASP A 233 6.92 -21.91 5.35
CA ASP A 233 7.75 -23.13 5.40
C ASP A 233 7.14 -24.35 4.68
N GLY A 234 6.01 -24.15 3.99
CA GLY A 234 5.21 -25.22 3.38
C GLY A 234 4.00 -25.63 4.21
N THR A 235 3.93 -25.23 5.48
CA THR A 235 2.78 -25.46 6.36
C THR A 235 2.30 -24.16 6.99
N ASP A 236 3.20 -23.44 7.65
CA ASP A 236 2.91 -22.25 8.46
C ASP A 236 3.76 -21.05 8.02
N TRP A 237 3.32 -19.87 8.44
CA TRP A 237 4.08 -18.63 8.30
C TRP A 237 4.91 -18.37 9.55
N ASN A 238 6.19 -18.08 9.36
CA ASN A 238 7.14 -17.83 10.43
C ASN A 238 7.64 -16.38 10.35
N ILE A 239 7.56 -15.65 11.47
CA ILE A 239 8.30 -14.40 11.64
C ILE A 239 9.68 -14.76 12.18
N THR A 240 10.72 -14.44 11.43
CA THR A 240 12.12 -14.64 11.83
C THR A 240 12.83 -13.30 11.98
N ASP A 241 13.74 -13.21 12.95
CA ASP A 241 14.66 -12.09 13.10
C ASP A 241 16.03 -12.64 13.49
N ARG A 242 17.08 -12.32 12.70
CA ARG A 242 18.47 -12.76 12.94
C ARG A 242 18.62 -14.27 13.18
N GLY A 243 17.83 -15.07 12.46
CA GLY A 243 17.86 -16.55 12.55
C GLY A 243 17.03 -17.17 13.67
N SER A 244 16.36 -16.37 14.50
CA SER A 244 15.43 -16.84 15.52
C SER A 244 13.98 -16.73 15.03
N VAL A 245 13.18 -17.78 15.22
CA VAL A 245 11.73 -17.74 15.00
C VAL A 245 11.09 -17.02 16.20
N LEU A 246 10.40 -15.90 15.94
CA LEU A 246 9.72 -15.09 16.96
C LEU A 246 8.26 -15.49 17.14
N ALA A 247 7.60 -15.92 16.07
CA ALA A 247 6.21 -16.40 16.07
C ALA A 247 5.91 -17.23 14.83
N THR A 248 4.94 -18.13 14.96
CA THR A 248 4.43 -19.00 13.89
C THR A 248 2.92 -18.89 13.82
N TYR A 249 2.37 -18.83 12.60
CA TYR A 249 0.94 -18.66 12.35
C TYR A 249 0.47 -19.61 11.24
N PRO A 250 -0.72 -20.23 11.38
CA PRO A 250 -1.33 -20.95 10.26
C PRO A 250 -1.68 -19.99 9.11
N ASP A 251 -1.78 -20.50 7.89
CA ASP A 251 -2.00 -19.67 6.70
C ASP A 251 -3.26 -18.79 6.77
N ASP A 252 -4.34 -19.32 7.33
CA ASP A 252 -5.61 -18.62 7.49
C ASP A 252 -5.58 -17.51 8.56
N ALA A 253 -4.58 -17.51 9.44
CA ALA A 253 -4.36 -16.43 10.41
C ALA A 253 -3.65 -15.21 9.80
N VAL A 254 -3.00 -15.36 8.64
CA VAL A 254 -2.27 -14.28 7.96
C VAL A 254 -3.16 -13.60 6.92
N ARG A 255 -3.48 -12.34 7.17
CA ARG A 255 -4.27 -11.52 6.24
C ARG A 255 -3.43 -11.14 5.04
N LEU A 256 -3.89 -11.54 3.87
CA LEU A 256 -3.33 -11.12 2.59
C LEU A 256 -4.20 -10.00 2.00
N SER A 257 -3.58 -8.85 1.74
CA SER A 257 -4.16 -7.81 0.89
C SER A 257 -3.25 -7.55 -0.30
N LEU A 258 -3.83 -7.45 -1.50
CA LEU A 258 -3.16 -7.05 -2.72
C LEU A 258 -3.50 -5.60 -3.02
N SER A 259 -2.50 -4.82 -3.42
CA SER A 259 -2.67 -3.45 -3.87
C SER A 259 -2.17 -3.33 -5.30
N TRP A 260 -3.04 -2.84 -6.18
CA TRP A 260 -2.74 -2.50 -7.56
C TRP A 260 -2.81 -0.98 -7.72
N LYS A 261 -1.83 -0.38 -8.38
CA LYS A 261 -1.78 1.07 -8.63
C LYS A 261 -1.60 1.37 -10.11
N ALA A 262 -2.37 2.33 -10.60
CA ALA A 262 -2.19 2.90 -11.92
C ALA A 262 -2.11 4.42 -11.86
N LYS A 263 -1.29 4.97 -12.74
CA LYS A 263 -1.22 6.40 -13.04
C LYS A 263 -2.21 6.72 -14.15
N LEU A 264 -2.93 7.83 -14.01
CA LEU A 264 -3.94 8.26 -14.96
C LEU A 264 -3.56 9.63 -15.51
N TYR A 265 -3.82 9.79 -16.81
CA TYR A 265 -3.57 11.03 -17.54
C TYR A 265 -4.81 11.37 -18.36
N ARG A 266 -5.11 12.66 -18.54
CA ARG A 266 -6.27 13.10 -19.33
C ARG A 266 -6.11 12.71 -20.79
N ASP A 267 -4.88 12.77 -21.29
CA ASP A 267 -4.49 12.43 -22.64
C ASP A 267 -3.02 12.01 -22.70
N GLU A 268 -2.60 11.61 -23.90
CA GLU A 268 -1.24 11.13 -24.16
C GLU A 268 -0.19 12.25 -24.07
N ALA A 269 -0.57 13.51 -24.35
CA ALA A 269 0.36 14.63 -24.23
C ALA A 269 0.73 14.87 -22.77
N GLU A 270 -0.26 14.84 -21.87
CA GLU A 270 -0.03 14.91 -20.43
C GLU A 270 0.84 13.76 -19.91
N ARG A 271 0.65 12.54 -20.43
CA ARG A 271 1.50 11.39 -20.10
C ARG A 271 2.96 11.62 -20.53
N ILE A 272 3.17 12.12 -21.76
CA ILE A 272 4.50 12.42 -22.29
C ILE A 272 5.20 13.50 -21.45
N ASP A 273 4.49 14.57 -21.09
CA ASP A 273 5.03 15.65 -20.25
C ASP A 273 5.42 15.12 -18.86
N ALA A 274 4.56 14.30 -18.26
CA ALA A 274 4.83 13.66 -16.97
C ALA A 274 6.05 12.73 -17.00
N ASP A 275 6.18 11.90 -18.05
CA ASP A 275 7.33 11.01 -18.25
C ASP A 275 8.64 11.79 -18.46
N ALA A 276 8.57 12.95 -19.12
CA ALA A 276 9.70 13.85 -19.31
C ALA A 276 10.04 14.67 -18.05
N GLY A 277 9.22 14.61 -17.00
CA GLY A 277 9.34 15.43 -15.81
C GLY A 277 9.12 16.93 -16.07
N ILE A 278 8.39 17.26 -17.13
CA ILE A 278 8.06 18.64 -17.50
C ILE A 278 6.81 19.05 -16.70
N GLY A 279 7.02 19.86 -15.66
CA GLY A 279 5.95 20.57 -14.96
C GLY A 279 5.64 21.93 -15.62
N LEU A 280 4.57 22.60 -15.17
CA LEU A 280 4.27 23.99 -15.59
C LEU A 280 5.30 25.01 -15.08
#